data_AF-A0A8J2KXQ7-F1
#
_entry.id   AF-A0A8J2KXQ7-F1
#
_cell.length_a   1.000
_cell.length_b   1.000
_cell.length_c   1.000
_cell.angle_alpha   90.00
_cell.angle_beta   90.00
_cell.angle_gamma   90.00
#
_symmetry.space_group_name_H-M   'P 1'
#
loop_
_entity.id
_entity.type
_entity.pdbx_description
1 polymer ?
#
loop_
_entity_poly.entity_id
_entity_poly.type
_entity_poly.pdbx_seq_one_letter_code
_entity_poly.pdbx_strand_id
1 'polypeptide(L)'
;HPGGHDEQVESVEKFKGDLVRFYLYTDITTRLRPEEIFIEDYKGLVASKFNKAFPTKFFIHGFGHSFNCSFPQDIKDVYILNGFRVNLIMVDWGA
;
A
#
# COMPACT_ATOMS: atom_id res chain seq x y z
N HIS A 1 36.49 -21.58 20.38
CA HIS A 1 35.75 -21.21 19.17
C HIS A 1 34.31 -20.92 19.54
N PRO A 2 33.84 -19.67 19.50
CA PRO A 2 32.43 -19.36 19.56
C PRO A 2 31.94 -19.17 18.12
N GLY A 3 31.03 -20.02 17.67
CA GLY A 3 30.39 -19.90 16.37
C GLY A 3 29.07 -20.63 16.42
N GLY A 4 27.98 -19.91 16.12
CA GLY A 4 26.70 -20.56 15.82
C GLY A 4 25.43 -19.97 16.43
N HIS A 5 25.42 -18.76 17.00
CA HIS A 5 24.18 -18.19 17.55
C HIS A 5 23.66 -16.90 16.90
N ASP A 6 24.48 -16.18 16.12
CA ASP A 6 24.06 -14.84 15.64
C ASP A 6 23.65 -14.78 14.15
N GLU A 7 24.02 -15.75 13.31
CA GLU A 7 23.71 -15.69 11.87
C GLU A 7 22.27 -16.10 11.51
N GLN A 8 21.54 -16.78 12.40
CA GLN A 8 20.15 -17.18 12.09
C GLN A 8 19.12 -16.09 12.39
N VAL A 9 19.42 -15.18 13.33
CA VAL A 9 18.48 -14.14 13.75
C VAL A 9 18.28 -13.07 12.67
N GLU A 10 19.29 -12.85 11.83
CA GLU A 10 19.26 -11.87 10.73
C GLU A 10 18.40 -12.33 9.52
N SER A 11 18.17 -13.64 9.40
CA SER A 11 17.40 -14.24 8.28
C SER A 11 15.88 -14.26 8.51
N VAL A 12 15.42 -14.11 9.75
CA VAL A 12 13.99 -14.09 10.10
C VAL A 12 13.38 -12.68 9.96
N GLU A 13 14.18 -11.65 10.15
CA GLU A 13 13.75 -10.24 10.03
C GLU A 13 13.55 -9.78 8.57
N LYS A 14 14.07 -10.50 7.59
CA LYS A 14 14.06 -10.08 6.18
C LYS A 14 12.87 -10.55 5.34
N PHE A 15 11.97 -11.37 5.91
CA PHE A 15 10.82 -11.95 5.18
C PHE A 15 9.46 -11.34 5.51
N LYS A 16 9.41 -10.23 6.27
CA LYS A 16 8.14 -9.69 6.80
C LYS A 16 7.57 -8.47 6.07
N GLY A 17 8.27 -7.91 5.09
CA GLY A 17 7.86 -6.68 4.38
C GLY A 17 7.45 -6.84 2.91
N ASP A 18 7.77 -7.98 2.28
CA ASP A 18 7.72 -8.08 0.81
C ASP A 18 6.47 -8.73 0.22
N LEU A 19 5.55 -9.26 1.06
CA LEU A 19 4.38 -9.99 0.57
C LEU A 19 3.14 -9.11 0.32
N VAL A 20 3.04 -7.95 0.98
CA VAL A 20 1.86 -7.08 0.88
C VAL A 20 2.27 -5.62 0.79
N ARG A 21 1.81 -4.93 -0.25
CA ARG A 21 2.07 -3.50 -0.51
C ARG A 21 0.80 -2.68 -0.39
N PHE A 22 0.95 -1.44 0.07
CA PHE A 22 -0.17 -0.51 0.28
C PHE A 22 0.04 0.77 -0.52
N TYR A 23 -0.82 1.00 -1.50
CA TYR A 23 -0.77 2.18 -2.36
C TYR A 23 -1.91 3.14 -2.03
N LEU A 24 -1.56 4.37 -1.67
CA LEU A 24 -2.47 5.44 -1.33
C LEU A 24 -2.83 6.28 -2.57
N TYR A 25 -4.13 6.50 -2.74
CA TYR A 25 -4.73 7.39 -3.73
C TYR A 25 -5.70 8.36 -3.06
N THR A 26 -5.51 9.66 -3.30
CA THR A 26 -6.34 10.74 -2.72
C THR A 26 -6.75 11.79 -3.75
N ASP A 27 -5.98 11.95 -4.82
CA ASP A 27 -6.19 12.96 -5.85
C ASP A 27 -5.58 12.54 -7.21
N ILE A 28 -5.70 13.43 -8.21
CA ILE A 28 -5.19 13.21 -9.57
C ILE A 28 -3.67 12.97 -9.61
N THR A 29 -2.90 13.54 -8.68
CA THR A 29 -1.44 13.37 -8.62
C THR A 29 -1.09 11.96 -8.17
N THR A 30 -1.76 11.46 -7.13
CA THR A 30 -1.60 10.07 -6.65
C THR A 30 -2.14 9.05 -7.65
N ARG A 31 -3.16 9.41 -8.45
CA ARG A 31 -3.71 8.55 -9.51
C ARG A 31 -2.67 8.17 -10.55
N LEU A 32 -1.80 9.13 -10.91
CA LEU A 32 -0.72 8.97 -11.88
C LEU A 32 0.52 8.34 -11.26
N ARG A 33 0.79 8.66 -9.98
CA ARG A 33 1.93 8.13 -9.24
C ARG A 33 1.50 7.80 -7.81
N PRO A 34 1.20 6.52 -7.49
CA PRO A 34 0.76 6.15 -6.14
C PRO A 34 1.84 6.47 -5.10
N GLU A 35 1.40 6.83 -3.90
CA GLU A 35 2.26 6.88 -2.72
C GLU A 35 2.22 5.52 -2.03
N GLU A 36 3.36 4.87 -1.88
CA GLU A 36 3.45 3.66 -1.06
C GLU A 36 3.53 4.05 0.42
N ILE A 37 2.71 3.42 1.25
CA ILE A 37 2.71 3.59 2.71
C ILE A 37 3.11 2.28 3.38
N PHE A 38 3.84 2.37 4.49
CA PHE A 38 4.41 1.22 5.16
C PHE A 38 3.72 0.95 6.50
N ILE A 39 3.56 -0.33 6.82
CA ILE A 39 3.13 -0.77 8.15
C ILE A 39 4.14 -0.27 9.18
N GLU A 40 3.66 0.15 10.35
CA GLU A 40 4.46 0.69 11.46
C GLU A 40 5.23 1.99 11.15
N ASP A 41 5.03 2.61 9.98
CA ASP A 41 5.60 3.92 9.64
C ASP A 41 4.59 5.07 9.78
N TYR A 42 4.35 5.48 11.03
CA TYR A 42 3.49 6.63 11.32
C TYR A 42 4.01 7.93 10.68
N LYS A 43 5.33 8.11 10.59
CA LYS A 43 5.93 9.33 10.04
C LYS A 43 5.70 9.40 8.52
N GLY A 44 5.89 8.30 7.82
CA GLY A 44 5.58 8.17 6.39
C GLY A 44 4.10 8.42 6.11
N LEU A 45 3.20 7.86 6.94
CA LEU A 45 1.76 8.10 6.80
C LEU A 45 1.40 9.58 6.95
N VAL A 46 1.98 10.28 7.93
CA VAL A 46 1.75 11.72 8.16
C VAL A 46 2.37 12.59 7.05
N ALA A 47 3.49 12.16 6.47
CA ALA A 47 4.15 12.85 5.37
C ALA A 47 3.48 12.62 4.01
N SER A 48 2.68 11.57 3.88
CA SER A 48 1.87 11.27 2.69
C SER A 48 0.71 12.25 2.52
N LYS A 49 -0.04 12.09 1.43
CA LYS A 49 -1.30 12.82 1.19
C LYS A 49 -2.49 12.31 1.99
N PHE A 50 -2.30 11.36 2.91
CA PHE A 50 -3.38 10.83 3.74
C PHE A 50 -4.07 11.95 4.51
N ASN A 51 -5.40 11.99 4.46
CA ASN A 51 -6.19 12.99 5.15
C ASN A 51 -7.18 12.34 6.12
N LYS A 52 -6.91 12.49 7.42
CA LYS A 52 -7.76 11.95 8.50
C LYS A 52 -9.22 12.46 8.49
N ALA A 53 -9.51 13.56 7.79
CA ALA A 53 -10.87 14.09 7.65
C ALA A 53 -11.66 13.40 6.53
N PHE A 54 -11.00 12.61 5.67
CA PHE A 54 -11.64 11.91 4.56
C PHE A 54 -11.89 10.44 4.93
N PRO A 55 -13.00 9.83 4.47
CA PRO A 55 -13.24 8.41 4.63
C PRO A 55 -12.10 7.59 4.00
N THR A 56 -11.66 6.55 4.72
CA THR A 56 -10.68 5.59 4.20
C THR A 56 -11.39 4.38 3.63
N LYS A 57 -10.99 3.97 2.42
CA LYS A 57 -11.52 2.81 1.72
C LYS A 57 -10.36 1.89 1.34
N PHE A 58 -10.41 0.66 1.81
CA PHE A 58 -9.47 -0.37 1.39
C PHE A 58 -9.99 -1.10 0.16
N PHE A 59 -9.10 -1.31 -0.81
CA PHE A 59 -9.39 -2.08 -2.00
C PHE A 59 -8.38 -3.23 -2.08
N ILE A 60 -8.88 -4.47 -1.96
CA ILE A 60 -8.06 -5.68 -1.89
C ILE A 60 -8.45 -6.56 -3.07
N HIS A 61 -7.51 -6.89 -3.94
CA HIS A 61 -7.79 -7.75 -5.09
C HIS A 61 -7.96 -9.22 -4.68
N GLY A 62 -8.52 -10.03 -5.58
CA GLY A 62 -8.68 -11.49 -5.41
C GLY A 62 -7.58 -12.30 -6.10
N PHE A 63 -7.77 -13.62 -6.17
CA PHE A 63 -6.85 -14.58 -6.79
C PHE A 63 -6.61 -14.29 -8.28
N GLY A 64 -5.34 -14.34 -8.71
CA GLY A 64 -4.94 -14.19 -10.12
C GLY A 64 -4.92 -12.74 -10.64
N HIS A 65 -5.19 -11.76 -9.79
CA HIS A 65 -5.11 -10.34 -10.13
C HIS A 65 -4.03 -9.63 -9.30
N SER A 66 -3.55 -8.49 -9.79
CA SER A 66 -2.65 -7.58 -9.09
C SER A 66 -3.23 -6.15 -9.09
N PHE A 67 -2.56 -5.20 -8.44
CA PHE A 67 -2.99 -3.80 -8.42
C PHE A 67 -3.14 -3.16 -9.82
N ASN A 68 -2.41 -3.69 -10.81
CA ASN A 68 -2.41 -3.19 -12.18
C ASN A 68 -3.54 -3.75 -13.05
N CYS A 69 -4.36 -4.68 -12.55
CA CYS A 69 -5.52 -5.15 -13.31
C CYS A 69 -6.54 -4.02 -13.53
N SER A 70 -7.29 -4.09 -14.63
CA SER A 70 -8.26 -3.06 -15.03
C SER A 70 -9.25 -2.74 -13.92
N PHE A 71 -9.81 -3.75 -13.24
CA PHE A 71 -10.83 -3.56 -12.21
C PHE A 71 -10.38 -2.67 -11.02
N PRO A 72 -9.23 -2.93 -10.34
CA PRO A 72 -8.68 -2.00 -9.36
C PRO A 72 -8.44 -0.59 -9.90
N GLN A 73 -7.91 -0.47 -11.11
CA GLN A 73 -7.60 0.82 -11.74
C GLN A 73 -8.86 1.61 -12.08
N ASP A 74 -9.91 0.95 -12.58
CA ASP A 74 -11.21 1.54 -12.91
C ASP A 74 -11.91 2.07 -11.66
N ILE A 75 -11.91 1.31 -10.56
CA ILE A 75 -12.52 1.73 -9.30
C ILE A 75 -11.78 2.93 -8.71
N LYS A 76 -10.44 2.90 -8.73
CA LYS A 76 -9.62 4.05 -8.36
C LYS A 76 -9.98 5.27 -9.21
N ASP A 77 -10.00 5.11 -10.53
CA ASP A 77 -10.29 6.21 -11.46
C ASP A 77 -11.70 6.78 -11.25
N VAL A 78 -12.71 5.96 -10.96
CA VAL A 78 -14.06 6.45 -10.61
C VAL A 78 -14.03 7.33 -9.37
N TYR A 79 -13.37 6.92 -8.29
CA TYR A 79 -13.29 7.76 -7.09
C TYR A 79 -12.55 9.08 -7.36
N ILE A 80 -11.40 9.01 -8.03
CA ILE A 80 -10.55 10.19 -8.22
C ILE A 80 -11.13 11.15 -9.26
N LEU A 81 -11.57 10.66 -10.43
CA LEU A 81 -12.04 11.50 -11.53
C LEU A 81 -13.40 12.14 -11.25
N ASN A 82 -14.23 11.53 -10.41
CA ASN A 82 -15.49 12.15 -9.94
C ASN A 82 -15.29 13.09 -8.74
N GLY A 83 -14.05 13.31 -8.29
CA GLY A 83 -13.73 14.27 -7.24
C GLY A 83 -14.16 13.86 -5.83
N PHE A 84 -14.28 12.56 -5.56
CA PHE A 84 -14.57 12.08 -4.21
C PHE A 84 -13.40 12.40 -3.27
N ARG A 85 -13.71 12.94 -2.09
CA ARG A 85 -12.75 13.16 -1.01
C ARG A 85 -12.59 11.89 -0.20
N VAL A 86 -11.64 11.03 -0.58
CA VAL A 86 -11.39 9.73 0.07
C VAL A 86 -9.90 9.44 0.18
N ASN A 87 -9.51 8.64 1.16
CA ASN A 87 -8.22 7.93 1.17
C ASN A 87 -8.46 6.53 0.63
N LEU A 88 -8.17 6.28 -0.64
CA LEU A 88 -8.26 4.95 -1.22
C LEU A 88 -6.91 4.24 -1.03
N ILE A 89 -6.91 3.13 -0.31
CA ILE A 89 -5.72 2.31 -0.06
C ILE A 89 -5.88 1.00 -0.82
N MET A 90 -5.08 0.82 -1.86
CA MET A 90 -5.02 -0.41 -2.62
C MET A 90 -4.02 -1.36 -1.97
N VAL A 91 -4.47 -2.56 -1.65
CA VAL A 91 -3.68 -3.61 -1.03
C VAL A 91 -3.31 -4.62 -2.10
N ASP A 92 -2.03 -4.71 -2.42
CA ASP A 92 -1.49 -5.73 -3.30
C ASP A 92 -0.82 -6.83 -2.49
N TRP A 93 -1.33 -8.06 -2.57
CA TRP A 93 -0.80 -9.23 -1.84
C TRP A 93 -0.29 -10.34 -2.77
N GLY A 94 -0.20 -10.07 -4.07
CA GLY A 94 0.27 -11.02 -5.10
C GLY A 94 1.41 -10.50 -5.95
N ALA A 95 2.05 -9.40 -5.52
CA ALA A 95 3.16 -8.73 -6.19
C ALA A 95 4.44 -9.57 -6.24
#